data_AF-A0A836HPX2-F1
#
_entry.id   AF-A0A836HPX2-F1
#
_cell.length_a   1.000
_cell.length_b   1.000
_cell.length_c   1.000
_cell.angle_alpha   90.00
_cell.angle_beta   90.00
_cell.angle_gamma   90.00
#
_symmetry.space_group_name_H-M   'P 1'
#
loop_
_entity.id
_entity.type
_entity.pdbx_description
1 polymer ?
#
loop_
_entity_poly.entity_id
_entity_poly.type
_entity_poly.pdbx_seq_one_letter_code
_entity_poly.pdbx_strand_id
1 'polypeptide(L)'
;MFNRLFGKDKQVHPSRGSGGGGNSSAAKTMEEMDAAIELLEKREAALEKRMESELTKAKQLYAKKNTQGALQCMKRKKMFEEQLLKIGAQKQNLETLRFTVQNQSMNHEVLRAQIRAKDELKRSNKQMNADKIEDNMDDLMEEMDKANQVSEALRQPLDGNLVDEDDLMNELEMELDAMGLEEAQAVDTKLPDMPAVPSQKLPEKRVPTKSQEDEDALAALEAELA
;
A
#
# COMPACT_ATOMS: atom_id res chain seq x y z
N MET A 1 55.82 -1.24 -4.84
CA MET A 1 56.51 -0.67 -6.02
C MET A 1 56.59 -1.76 -7.08
N PHE A 2 56.11 -1.69 -8.31
CA PHE A 2 55.29 -0.75 -9.07
C PHE A 2 54.81 -1.53 -10.32
N ASN A 3 53.59 -1.26 -10.76
CA ASN A 3 53.03 -1.44 -12.11
C ASN A 3 53.06 -2.82 -12.81
N ARG A 4 51.89 -3.46 -12.80
CA ARG A 4 51.21 -3.81 -14.07
C ARG A 4 49.82 -3.19 -14.07
N LEU A 5 49.88 -1.89 -14.32
CA LEU A 5 48.83 -0.92 -14.55
C LEU A 5 48.52 -0.95 -16.07
N PHE A 6 47.24 -0.93 -16.45
CA PHE A 6 46.67 -0.82 -17.81
C PHE A 6 46.48 -2.11 -18.66
N GLY A 7 45.21 -2.53 -18.75
CA GLY A 7 44.48 -2.42 -20.02
C GLY A 7 44.15 -3.69 -20.81
N LYS A 8 42.88 -4.10 -20.70
CA LYS A 8 42.02 -4.79 -21.70
C LYS A 8 42.40 -6.21 -22.15
N ASP A 9 41.50 -7.14 -21.84
CA ASP A 9 40.70 -7.70 -22.93
C ASP A 9 39.24 -7.91 -22.54
N LYS A 10 38.37 -7.41 -23.41
CA LYS A 10 36.91 -7.52 -23.36
C LYS A 10 36.53 -8.97 -23.67
N GLN A 11 35.98 -9.70 -22.71
CA GLN A 11 34.98 -10.71 -23.03
C GLN A 11 33.59 -10.12 -22.72
N VAL A 12 33.10 -9.36 -23.69
CA VAL A 12 31.68 -9.05 -23.79
C VAL A 12 31.01 -10.33 -24.26
N HIS A 13 30.49 -11.12 -23.33
CA HIS A 13 29.50 -12.13 -23.70
C HIS A 13 28.24 -11.40 -24.19
N PRO A 14 27.74 -11.68 -25.41
CA PRO A 14 26.47 -11.14 -25.84
C PRO A 14 25.39 -11.84 -25.02
N SER A 15 24.86 -11.14 -24.01
CA SER A 15 23.60 -11.53 -23.39
C SER A 15 22.52 -11.45 -24.46
N ARG A 16 22.18 -12.62 -25.01
CA ARG A 16 21.06 -12.83 -25.92
C ARG A 16 19.83 -12.19 -25.28
N GLY A 17 19.18 -11.30 -26.03
CA GLY A 17 17.94 -10.67 -25.62
C GLY A 17 16.92 -11.70 -25.16
N SER A 18 16.54 -11.60 -23.89
CA SER A 18 15.30 -12.16 -23.38
C SER A 18 14.25 -11.06 -23.47
N GLY A 19 13.73 -10.87 -24.69
CA GLY A 19 12.50 -10.14 -24.90
C GLY A 19 11.34 -11.04 -24.53
N GLY A 20 10.68 -10.76 -23.40
CA GLY A 20 9.39 -11.37 -23.03
C GLY A 20 9.45 -12.23 -21.78
N GLY A 21 9.29 -11.63 -20.59
CA GLY A 21 9.14 -12.38 -19.34
C GLY A 21 9.03 -11.54 -18.06
N GLY A 22 8.76 -10.23 -18.14
CA GLY A 22 8.78 -9.34 -16.97
C GLY A 22 7.73 -9.67 -15.90
N ASN A 23 6.53 -10.11 -16.29
CA ASN A 23 5.47 -10.45 -15.33
C ASN A 23 5.60 -11.86 -14.74
N SER A 24 6.10 -12.84 -15.52
CA SER A 24 6.19 -14.22 -15.03
C SER A 24 7.27 -14.39 -13.96
N SER A 25 8.29 -13.52 -13.94
CA SER A 25 9.32 -13.56 -12.91
C SER A 25 8.85 -12.91 -11.62
N ALA A 26 8.24 -11.72 -11.68
CA ALA A 26 7.79 -11.01 -10.48
C ALA A 26 6.66 -11.75 -9.75
N ALA A 27 5.66 -12.25 -10.49
CA ALA A 27 4.56 -13.02 -9.93
C ALA A 27 5.06 -14.30 -9.24
N LYS A 28 5.97 -15.03 -9.89
CA LYS A 28 6.57 -16.24 -9.32
C LYS A 28 7.41 -15.93 -8.07
N THR A 29 8.19 -14.85 -8.07
CA THR A 29 8.94 -14.44 -6.88
C THR A 29 8.01 -14.07 -5.72
N MET A 30 6.89 -13.39 -5.99
CA MET A 30 5.88 -13.12 -4.95
C MET A 30 5.24 -14.40 -4.42
N GLU A 31 4.93 -15.37 -5.27
CA GLU A 31 4.40 -16.69 -4.86
C GLU A 31 5.42 -17.46 -3.99
N GLU A 32 6.70 -17.43 -4.33
CA GLU A 32 7.78 -18.01 -3.51
C GLU A 32 7.88 -17.32 -2.14
N MET A 33 7.70 -15.99 -2.08
CA MET A 33 7.66 -15.24 -0.82
C MET A 33 6.43 -15.62 0.00
N ASP A 34 5.25 -15.75 -0.61
CA ASP A 34 4.01 -16.16 0.06
C ASP A 34 4.14 -17.57 0.64
N ALA A 35 4.71 -18.51 -0.10
CA ALA A 35 4.99 -19.86 0.39
C ALA A 35 6.00 -19.87 1.56
N ALA A 36 6.99 -18.98 1.54
CA ALA A 36 7.93 -18.82 2.64
C ALA A 36 7.28 -18.23 3.90
N ILE A 37 6.38 -17.25 3.75
CA ILE A 37 5.59 -16.68 4.85
C ILE A 37 4.71 -17.77 5.47
N GLU A 38 3.99 -18.56 4.66
CA GLU A 38 3.13 -19.64 5.14
C GLU A 38 3.93 -20.70 5.93
N LEU A 39 5.15 -21.02 5.50
CA LEU A 39 6.04 -21.92 6.22
C LEU A 39 6.47 -21.34 7.57
N LEU A 40 6.78 -20.05 7.61
CA LEU A 40 7.14 -19.34 8.85
C LEU A 40 5.96 -19.31 9.83
N GLU A 41 4.73 -19.12 9.36
CA GLU A 41 3.51 -19.18 10.17
C GLU A 41 3.27 -20.57 10.77
N LYS A 42 3.43 -21.63 9.96
CA LYS A 42 3.36 -23.01 10.47
C LYS A 42 4.40 -23.27 11.56
N ARG A 43 5.60 -22.70 11.41
CA ARG A 43 6.68 -22.81 12.39
C ARG A 43 6.38 -22.01 13.67
N GLU A 44 5.84 -20.81 13.53
CA GLU A 44 5.37 -19.96 14.63
C GLU A 44 4.34 -20.70 15.48
N ALA A 45 3.27 -21.21 14.87
CA ALA A 45 2.24 -21.98 15.57
C ALA A 45 2.80 -23.24 16.27
N ALA A 46 3.80 -23.90 15.68
CA ALA A 46 4.46 -25.04 16.31
C ALA A 46 5.31 -24.63 17.52
N LEU A 47 5.96 -23.46 17.49
CA LEU A 47 6.73 -22.91 18.62
C LEU A 47 5.82 -22.47 19.76
N GLU A 48 4.69 -21.84 19.46
CA GLU A 48 3.69 -21.44 20.47
C GLU A 48 3.17 -22.66 21.24
N LYS A 49 2.78 -23.72 20.54
CA LYS A 49 2.37 -25.00 21.17
C LYS A 49 3.47 -25.59 22.06
N ARG A 50 4.75 -25.49 21.63
CA ARG A 50 5.89 -25.95 22.45
C ARG A 50 6.08 -25.08 23.69
N MET A 51 5.89 -23.77 23.58
CA MET A 51 5.94 -22.84 24.71
C MET A 51 4.85 -23.14 25.75
N GLU A 52 3.62 -23.38 25.31
CA GLU A 52 2.51 -23.78 26.18
C GLU A 52 2.78 -25.11 26.90
N SER A 53 3.34 -26.08 26.17
CA SER A 53 3.74 -27.37 26.74
C SER A 53 4.82 -27.20 27.83
N GLU A 54 5.88 -26.43 27.55
CA GLU A 54 6.93 -26.18 28.54
C GLU A 54 6.41 -25.38 29.74
N LEU A 55 5.49 -24.43 29.54
CA LEU A 55 4.84 -23.70 30.62
C LEU A 55 4.01 -24.64 31.52
N THR A 56 3.26 -25.55 30.91
CA THR A 56 2.46 -26.54 31.63
C THR A 56 3.35 -27.48 32.44
N LYS A 57 4.44 -27.99 31.85
CA LYS A 57 5.44 -28.81 32.56
C LYS A 57 6.10 -28.03 33.69
N ALA A 58 6.44 -26.76 33.48
CA ALA A 58 7.03 -25.91 34.52
C ALA A 58 6.08 -25.78 35.73
N LYS A 59 4.80 -25.51 35.49
CA LYS A 59 3.77 -25.43 36.54
C LYS A 59 3.65 -26.75 37.32
N GLN A 60 3.61 -27.88 36.63
CA GLN A 60 3.54 -29.21 37.26
C GLN A 60 4.78 -29.54 38.10
N LEU A 61 5.98 -29.23 37.61
CA LEU A 61 7.23 -29.46 38.34
C LEU A 61 7.34 -28.55 39.56
N TYR A 62 6.92 -27.30 39.43
CA TYR A 62 6.89 -26.35 40.54
C TYR A 62 5.91 -26.79 41.65
N ALA A 63 4.72 -27.27 41.29
CA ALA A 63 3.76 -27.85 42.24
C ALA A 63 4.33 -29.06 43.01
N LYS A 64 5.18 -29.85 42.36
CA LYS A 64 5.93 -30.97 42.98
C LYS A 64 7.16 -30.53 43.77
N LYS A 65 7.35 -29.23 44.02
CA LYS A 65 8.52 -28.61 44.67
C LYS A 65 9.85 -28.88 43.94
N ASN A 66 9.82 -29.29 42.67
CA ASN A 66 11.01 -29.43 41.84
C ASN A 66 11.32 -28.12 41.12
N THR A 67 11.96 -27.20 41.83
CA THR A 67 12.28 -25.85 41.34
C THR A 67 13.32 -25.86 40.21
N GLN A 68 14.30 -26.77 40.25
CA GLN A 68 15.34 -26.89 39.22
C GLN A 68 14.74 -27.36 37.88
N GLY A 69 13.85 -28.36 37.91
CA GLY A 69 13.15 -28.84 36.72
C GLY A 69 12.23 -27.76 36.13
N ALA A 70 11.49 -27.03 36.97
CA ALA A 70 10.66 -25.92 36.52
C ALA A 70 11.48 -24.80 35.87
N LEU A 71 12.64 -24.46 36.43
CA LEU A 71 13.55 -23.46 35.87
C LEU A 71 14.09 -23.88 34.49
N GLN A 72 14.41 -25.16 34.29
CA GLN A 72 14.83 -25.66 32.97
C GLN A 72 13.73 -25.55 31.92
N CYS A 73 12.48 -25.87 32.28
CA CYS A 73 11.33 -25.66 31.39
C CYS A 73 11.16 -24.17 31.02
N MET A 74 11.28 -23.27 32.00
CA MET A 74 11.21 -21.83 31.75
C MET A 74 12.33 -21.32 30.84
N LYS A 75 13.56 -21.84 30.98
CA LYS A 75 14.68 -21.52 30.07
C LYS A 75 14.38 -21.95 28.63
N ARG A 76 13.82 -23.15 28.43
CA ARG A 76 13.42 -23.62 27.10
C ARG A 76 12.28 -22.77 26.51
N LYS A 77 11.28 -22.41 27.31
CA LYS A 77 10.21 -21.49 26.88
C LYS A 77 10.80 -20.16 26.39
N LYS A 78 11.72 -19.57 27.15
CA LYS A 78 12.37 -18.30 26.76
C LYS A 78 13.18 -18.42 25.47
N MET A 79 13.86 -19.54 25.24
CA MET A 79 14.54 -19.80 23.97
C MET A 79 13.58 -19.90 22.78
N PHE A 80 12.35 -20.39 22.99
CA PHE A 80 11.32 -20.40 21.95
C PHE A 80 10.73 -19.01 21.71
N GLU A 81 10.56 -18.18 22.74
CA GLU A 81 10.16 -16.75 22.60
C GLU A 81 11.15 -15.98 21.73
N GLU A 82 12.45 -16.16 21.96
CA GLU A 82 13.50 -15.54 21.14
C GLU A 82 13.47 -16.01 19.68
N GLN A 83 13.10 -17.27 19.44
CA GLN A 83 12.90 -17.77 18.08
C GLN A 83 11.66 -17.17 17.41
N LEU A 84 10.58 -16.98 18.17
CA LEU A 84 9.34 -16.38 17.68
C LEU A 84 9.56 -14.92 17.26
N LEU A 85 10.30 -14.15 18.05
CA LEU A 85 10.71 -12.78 17.69
C LEU A 85 11.51 -12.74 16.37
N LYS A 86 12.43 -13.69 16.16
CA LYS A 86 13.20 -13.78 14.91
C LYS A 86 12.30 -14.12 13.72
N ILE A 87 11.33 -15.02 13.89
CA ILE A 87 10.37 -15.37 12.85
C ILE A 87 9.49 -14.16 12.50
N GLY A 88 9.00 -13.41 13.50
CA GLY A 88 8.25 -12.17 13.26
C GLY A 88 9.03 -11.17 12.41
N ALA A 89 10.30 -10.93 12.74
CA ALA A 89 11.17 -10.06 11.93
C ALA A 89 11.39 -10.60 10.50
N GLN A 90 11.52 -11.93 10.32
CA GLN A 90 11.65 -12.54 9.00
C GLN A 90 10.38 -12.37 8.15
N LYS A 91 9.18 -12.56 8.75
CA LYS A 91 7.90 -12.35 8.08
C LYS A 91 7.74 -10.90 7.60
N GLN A 92 7.96 -9.93 8.49
CA GLN A 92 7.87 -8.51 8.15
C GLN A 92 8.85 -8.12 7.01
N ASN A 93 10.06 -8.66 7.01
CA ASN A 93 11.02 -8.45 5.94
C ASN A 93 10.52 -9.02 4.60
N LEU A 94 9.95 -10.23 4.60
CA LEU A 94 9.39 -10.85 3.39
C LEU A 94 8.18 -10.07 2.86
N GLU A 95 7.28 -9.61 3.73
CA GLU A 95 6.14 -8.76 3.36
C GLU A 95 6.58 -7.44 2.73
N THR A 96 7.59 -6.79 3.32
CA THR A 96 8.17 -5.55 2.78
C THR A 96 8.80 -5.78 1.41
N LEU A 97 9.53 -6.89 1.24
CA LEU A 97 10.14 -7.25 -0.05
C LEU A 97 9.07 -7.56 -1.10
N ARG A 98 8.02 -8.28 -0.73
CA ARG A 98 6.88 -8.59 -1.61
C ARG A 98 6.20 -7.31 -2.10
N PHE A 99 5.89 -6.39 -1.19
CA PHE A 99 5.33 -5.08 -1.54
C PHE A 99 6.25 -4.31 -2.50
N THR A 100 7.56 -4.32 -2.24
CA THR A 100 8.55 -3.67 -3.10
C THR A 100 8.56 -4.27 -4.51
N VAL A 101 8.54 -5.60 -4.64
CA VAL A 101 8.50 -6.30 -5.93
C VAL A 101 7.21 -5.97 -6.68
N GLN A 102 6.07 -5.91 -5.99
CA GLN A 102 4.79 -5.55 -6.57
C GLN A 102 4.81 -4.11 -7.14
N ASN A 103 5.29 -3.15 -6.35
CA ASN A 103 5.40 -1.76 -6.79
C ASN A 103 6.39 -1.62 -7.97
N GLN A 104 7.52 -2.31 -7.93
CA GLN A 104 8.48 -2.35 -9.04
C GLN A 104 7.87 -2.94 -10.32
N SER A 105 7.06 -4.00 -10.21
CA SER A 105 6.35 -4.59 -11.35
C SER A 105 5.38 -3.58 -11.98
N MET A 106 4.60 -2.87 -11.15
CA MET A 106 3.67 -1.84 -11.62
C MET A 106 4.41 -0.70 -12.32
N ASN A 107 5.48 -0.17 -11.71
CA ASN A 107 6.30 0.89 -12.31
C ASN A 107 6.91 0.45 -13.65
N HIS A 108 7.33 -0.82 -13.75
CA HIS A 108 7.84 -1.38 -14.99
C HIS A 108 6.75 -1.48 -16.07
N GLU A 109 5.51 -1.82 -15.72
CA GLU A 109 4.38 -1.82 -16.65
C GLU A 109 4.06 -0.41 -17.16
N VAL A 110 4.03 0.60 -16.28
CA VAL A 110 3.85 2.01 -16.66
C VAL A 110 4.97 2.45 -17.62
N LEU A 111 6.22 2.14 -17.30
CA LEU A 111 7.36 2.44 -18.17
C LEU A 111 7.21 1.77 -19.55
N ARG A 112 6.77 0.50 -19.60
CA ARG A 112 6.53 -0.19 -20.87
C ARG A 112 5.42 0.48 -21.69
N ALA A 113 4.36 0.95 -21.05
CA ALA A 113 3.29 1.68 -21.72
C ALA A 113 3.81 3.02 -22.29
N GLN A 114 4.60 3.76 -21.52
CA GLN A 114 5.25 5.00 -21.97
C GLN A 114 6.20 4.77 -23.15
N ILE A 115 7.02 3.71 -23.11
CA ILE A 115 7.91 3.36 -24.22
C ILE A 115 7.11 3.05 -25.49
N ARG A 116 6.02 2.27 -25.38
CA ARG A 116 5.13 1.98 -26.52
C ARG A 116 4.50 3.26 -27.08
N ALA A 117 3.98 4.14 -26.22
CA ALA A 117 3.41 5.41 -26.63
C ALA A 117 4.45 6.28 -27.36
N LYS A 118 5.67 6.40 -26.81
CA LYS A 118 6.79 7.11 -27.44
C LYS A 118 7.16 6.50 -28.81
N ASP A 119 7.20 5.18 -28.93
CA ASP A 119 7.54 4.51 -30.18
C ASP A 119 6.43 4.68 -31.24
N GLU A 120 5.15 4.68 -30.84
CA GLU A 120 4.02 4.97 -31.71
C GLU A 120 4.03 6.44 -32.18
N LEU A 121 4.25 7.39 -31.27
CA LEU A 121 4.43 8.81 -31.60
C LEU A 121 5.57 9.01 -32.61
N LYS A 122 6.71 8.35 -32.41
CA LYS A 122 7.82 8.37 -33.38
C LYS A 122 7.43 7.81 -34.75
N ARG A 123 6.60 6.77 -34.79
CA ARG A 123 6.13 6.17 -36.05
C ARG A 123 5.15 7.08 -36.78
N SER A 124 4.18 7.65 -36.05
CA SER A 124 3.23 8.64 -36.59
C SER A 124 3.97 9.85 -37.16
N ASN A 125 4.94 10.40 -36.41
CA ASN A 125 5.74 11.55 -36.87
C ASN A 125 6.58 11.21 -38.10
N LYS A 126 7.15 9.99 -38.21
CA LYS A 126 7.86 9.57 -39.42
C LYS A 126 6.94 9.43 -40.63
N GLN A 127 5.67 9.07 -40.43
CA GLN A 127 4.68 8.92 -41.50
C GLN A 127 4.10 10.26 -41.99
N MET A 128 4.13 11.33 -41.17
CA MET A 128 3.63 12.67 -41.54
C MET A 128 4.57 13.51 -42.44
N ASN A 129 5.72 12.96 -42.86
CA ASN A 129 6.83 13.61 -43.62
C ASN A 129 7.69 14.56 -42.77
N ALA A 130 8.96 14.18 -42.59
CA ALA A 130 9.96 15.01 -41.92
C ALA A 130 10.07 16.42 -42.55
N ASP A 131 9.91 16.54 -43.86
CA ASP A 131 10.00 17.80 -44.59
C ASP A 131 8.81 18.75 -44.35
N LYS A 132 7.67 18.26 -43.85
CA LYS A 132 6.52 19.11 -43.45
C LYS A 132 6.47 19.33 -41.94
N ILE A 133 7.26 18.59 -41.15
CA ILE A 133 7.28 18.70 -39.69
C ILE A 133 8.22 19.81 -39.24
N GLU A 134 9.30 20.12 -39.97
CA GLU A 134 10.14 21.29 -39.66
C GLU A 134 9.30 22.59 -39.77
N ASP A 135 8.60 22.79 -40.90
CA ASP A 135 7.69 23.92 -41.09
C ASP A 135 6.55 23.95 -40.06
N ASN A 136 5.91 22.80 -39.77
CA ASN A 136 4.81 22.76 -38.80
C ASN A 136 5.27 22.78 -37.33
N MET A 137 6.51 22.42 -37.00
CA MET A 137 7.06 22.52 -35.64
C MET A 137 7.45 23.96 -35.32
N ASP A 138 7.98 24.69 -36.30
CA ASP A 138 8.20 26.14 -36.17
C ASP A 138 6.85 26.85 -35.97
N ASP A 139 5.83 26.53 -36.79
CA ASP A 139 4.47 27.07 -36.60
C ASP A 139 3.82 26.63 -35.29
N LEU A 140 4.06 25.39 -34.82
CA LEU A 140 3.53 24.87 -33.55
C LEU A 140 4.26 25.48 -32.35
N MET A 141 5.56 25.73 -32.42
CA MET A 141 6.28 26.47 -31.37
C MET A 141 5.82 27.92 -31.34
N GLU A 142 5.58 28.55 -32.50
CA GLU A 142 5.03 29.90 -32.57
C GLU A 142 3.60 29.96 -32.02
N GLU A 143 2.76 28.94 -32.27
CA GLU A 143 1.41 28.84 -31.70
C GLU A 143 1.38 28.40 -30.23
N MET A 144 2.32 27.57 -29.76
CA MET A 144 2.46 27.29 -28.33
C MET A 144 2.96 28.53 -27.58
N ASP A 145 3.84 29.33 -28.18
CA ASP A 145 4.27 30.62 -27.61
C ASP A 145 3.14 31.64 -27.64
N LYS A 146 2.31 31.70 -28.70
CA LYS A 146 1.09 32.51 -28.71
C LYS A 146 0.07 32.01 -27.70
N ALA A 147 -0.14 30.70 -27.56
CA ALA A 147 -1.03 30.12 -26.57
C ALA A 147 -0.54 30.36 -25.14
N ASN A 148 0.77 30.32 -24.90
CA ASN A 148 1.39 30.69 -23.64
C ASN A 148 1.30 32.19 -23.39
N GLN A 149 1.49 33.05 -24.39
CA GLN A 149 1.29 34.50 -24.28
C GLN A 149 -0.18 34.86 -24.06
N VAL A 150 -1.12 34.13 -24.65
CA VAL A 150 -2.57 34.26 -24.43
C VAL A 150 -2.93 33.75 -23.04
N SER A 151 -2.37 32.61 -22.61
CA SER A 151 -2.54 32.07 -21.26
C SER A 151 -1.94 33.01 -20.21
N GLU A 152 -0.80 33.64 -20.48
CA GLU A 152 -0.15 34.63 -19.62
C GLU A 152 -0.91 35.97 -19.63
N ALA A 153 -1.46 36.38 -20.77
CA ALA A 153 -2.35 37.55 -20.89
C ALA A 153 -3.73 37.32 -20.26
N LEU A 154 -4.21 36.07 -20.22
CA LEU A 154 -5.41 35.64 -19.49
C LEU A 154 -5.13 35.45 -18.00
N ARG A 155 -3.89 35.09 -17.63
CA ARG A 155 -3.38 35.07 -16.24
C ARG A 155 -3.06 36.46 -15.72
N GLN A 156 -3.05 37.49 -16.57
CA GLN A 156 -3.06 38.87 -16.11
C GLN A 156 -4.34 39.03 -15.26
N PRO A 157 -4.20 39.16 -13.92
CA PRO A 157 -5.30 38.83 -13.03
C PRO A 157 -6.40 39.88 -13.13
N LEU A 158 -7.56 39.46 -13.65
CA LEU A 158 -8.83 40.07 -13.29
C LEU A 158 -9.30 39.35 -12.03
N ASP A 159 -9.15 40.04 -10.91
CA ASP A 159 -9.52 39.64 -9.54
C ASP A 159 -8.63 38.58 -8.87
N GLY A 160 -7.92 39.06 -7.85
CA GLY A 160 -7.35 38.21 -6.82
C GLY A 160 -8.44 37.68 -5.91
N ASN A 161 -8.55 36.36 -5.81
CA ASN A 161 -9.07 35.70 -4.63
C ASN A 161 -8.04 34.65 -4.20
N LEU A 162 -7.34 34.99 -3.12
CA LEU A 162 -6.66 34.05 -2.25
C LEU A 162 -7.73 33.09 -1.73
N VAL A 163 -7.59 31.80 -2.01
CA VAL A 163 -8.37 30.77 -1.31
C VAL A 163 -8.01 30.87 0.16
N ASP A 164 -9.00 31.08 1.02
CA ASP A 164 -8.81 31.23 2.46
C ASP A 164 -8.55 29.84 3.07
N GLU A 165 -7.45 29.69 3.81
CA GLU A 165 -7.07 28.41 4.43
C GLU A 165 -8.10 27.98 5.49
N ASP A 166 -8.85 28.93 6.07
CA ASP A 166 -9.88 28.67 7.07
C ASP A 166 -11.12 27.97 6.47
N ASP A 167 -11.50 28.30 5.23
CA ASP A 167 -12.62 27.63 4.55
C ASP A 167 -12.25 26.18 4.18
N LEU A 168 -10.99 25.93 3.81
CA LEU A 168 -10.49 24.59 3.46
C LEU A 168 -10.36 23.70 4.71
N MET A 169 -10.00 24.27 5.86
CA MET A 169 -9.96 23.56 7.14
C MET A 169 -11.37 23.17 7.62
N ASN A 170 -12.37 24.03 7.44
CA ASN A 170 -13.77 23.70 7.77
C ASN A 170 -14.31 22.57 6.88
N GLU A 171 -13.98 22.58 5.58
CA GLU A 171 -14.38 21.51 4.66
C GLU A 171 -13.75 20.16 5.04
N LEU A 172 -12.48 20.17 5.47
CA LEU A 172 -11.78 18.99 5.96
C LEU A 172 -12.37 18.44 7.28
N GLU A 173 -12.73 19.29 8.24
CA GLU A 173 -13.36 18.87 9.49
C GLU A 173 -14.73 18.22 9.25
N MET A 174 -15.55 18.80 8.37
CA MET A 174 -16.85 18.22 8.00
C MET A 174 -16.72 16.85 7.35
N GLU A 175 -15.69 16.63 6.53
CA GLU A 175 -15.47 15.37 5.85
C GLU A 175 -14.95 14.27 6.81
N LEU A 176 -14.14 14.63 7.80
CA LEU A 176 -13.67 13.72 8.85
C LEU A 176 -14.80 13.28 9.80
N ASP A 177 -15.71 14.20 10.14
CA ASP A 177 -16.92 13.90 10.92
C ASP A 177 -17.85 12.94 10.18
N ALA A 178 -18.02 13.11 8.86
CA ALA A 178 -18.80 12.21 8.02
C ALA A 178 -18.18 10.79 7.93
N MET A 179 -16.86 10.68 8.10
CA MET A 179 -16.13 9.41 8.12
C MET A 179 -16.04 8.77 9.52
N GLY A 180 -16.54 9.43 10.57
CA GLY A 180 -16.63 8.88 11.94
C GLY A 180 -15.30 8.77 12.68
N LEU A 181 -14.29 9.56 12.30
CA LEU A 181 -12.99 9.65 12.98
C LEU A 181 -12.98 10.81 13.98
N GLU A 182 -13.66 10.66 15.12
CA GLU A 182 -13.36 11.48 16.30
C GLU A 182 -12.78 10.59 17.41
N GLU A 183 -11.45 10.58 17.50
CA GLU A 183 -10.73 9.98 18.62
C GLU A 183 -10.77 10.91 19.85
N ALA A 184 -11.29 10.35 20.94
CA ALA A 184 -10.72 10.45 22.29
C ALA A 184 -10.48 11.86 22.86
N GLN A 185 -11.53 12.54 23.33
CA GLN A 185 -11.39 13.58 24.35
C GLN A 185 -11.35 12.97 25.77
N ALA A 186 -10.19 12.99 26.41
CA ALA A 186 -10.09 13.21 27.86
C ALA A 186 -10.38 14.73 28.08
N VAL A 187 -11.11 15.24 29.08
CA VAL A 187 -10.88 15.23 30.54
C VAL A 187 -12.14 15.76 31.27
N ASP A 188 -12.37 15.23 32.48
CA ASP A 188 -13.28 15.61 33.58
C ASP A 188 -13.77 17.07 33.70
N THR A 189 -15.10 17.28 33.73
CA THR A 189 -15.75 18.33 34.55
C THR A 189 -17.08 17.83 35.13
N LYS A 190 -17.27 18.08 36.44
CA LYS A 190 -18.39 17.61 37.25
C LYS A 190 -19.60 18.57 37.28
N LEU A 191 -20.77 17.94 37.55
CA LEU A 191 -22.07 18.42 38.11
C LEU A 191 -23.17 18.81 37.08
N PRO A 192 -24.49 18.67 37.41
CA PRO A 192 -25.13 18.24 38.67
C PRO A 192 -26.13 17.06 38.53
N ASP A 193 -26.62 16.56 39.68
CA ASP A 193 -27.56 15.43 39.78
C ASP A 193 -28.93 15.75 39.18
N MET A 194 -29.36 14.98 38.17
CA MET A 194 -30.63 15.17 37.47
C MET A 194 -31.75 14.33 38.10
N PRO A 195 -32.99 14.84 38.19
CA PRO A 195 -34.10 14.11 38.80
C PRO A 195 -34.44 12.81 38.04
N ALA A 196 -34.69 11.75 38.80
CA ALA A 196 -34.93 10.40 38.26
C ALA A 196 -36.17 10.36 37.34
N VAL A 197 -35.95 9.95 36.09
CA VAL A 197 -37.00 9.78 35.07
C VAL A 197 -37.66 8.40 35.24
N PRO A 198 -38.99 8.27 35.11
CA PRO A 198 -39.71 7.02 35.40
C PRO A 198 -39.23 5.82 34.56
N SER A 199 -38.88 4.73 35.24
CA SER A 199 -38.55 3.45 34.63
C SER A 199 -39.80 2.74 34.10
N GLN A 200 -40.15 2.98 32.84
CA GLN A 200 -41.17 2.20 32.15
C GLN A 200 -40.60 1.61 30.85
N LYS A 201 -40.51 0.28 30.80
CA LYS A 201 -40.04 -0.47 29.63
C LYS A 201 -41.00 -0.28 28.46
N LEU A 202 -40.51 0.33 27.38
CA LEU A 202 -41.18 0.33 26.09
C LEU A 202 -40.87 -0.97 25.33
N PRO A 203 -41.86 -1.57 24.64
CA PRO A 203 -41.74 -2.89 24.03
C PRO A 203 -40.85 -2.89 22.77
N GLU A 204 -39.91 -3.84 22.70
CA GLU A 204 -39.12 -4.14 21.50
C GLU A 204 -39.99 -4.78 20.40
N LYS A 205 -39.92 -4.26 19.16
CA LYS A 205 -40.26 -5.09 17.99
C LYS A 205 -39.61 -4.65 16.67
N ARG A 206 -38.63 -5.48 16.29
CA ARG A 206 -38.26 -6.02 14.95
C ARG A 206 -37.74 -5.08 13.85
N VAL A 207 -36.44 -5.26 13.57
CA VAL A 207 -35.79 -5.12 12.25
C VAL A 207 -36.37 -6.17 11.27
N PRO A 208 -36.80 -5.77 10.07
CA PRO A 208 -36.19 -6.30 8.81
C PRO A 208 -36.24 -5.22 7.67
N THR A 209 -35.52 -5.21 6.55
CA THR A 209 -34.67 -6.16 5.81
C THR A 209 -33.90 -5.33 4.76
N LYS A 210 -32.59 -5.57 4.59
CA LYS A 210 -31.86 -5.22 3.37
C LYS A 210 -32.42 -6.03 2.20
N SER A 211 -33.01 -5.38 1.19
CA SER A 211 -33.14 -5.88 -0.19
C SER A 211 -34.16 -5.03 -0.96
N GLN A 212 -33.80 -3.79 -1.32
CA GLN A 212 -34.52 -2.98 -2.31
C GLN A 212 -33.63 -1.88 -2.88
N GLU A 213 -32.82 -1.22 -2.05
CA GLU A 213 -31.87 -0.18 -2.52
C GLU A 213 -30.71 -0.73 -3.35
N ASP A 214 -30.25 -1.96 -3.07
CA ASP A 214 -29.17 -2.60 -3.84
C ASP A 214 -29.63 -3.03 -5.25
N GLU A 215 -30.93 -3.32 -5.45
CA GLU A 215 -31.48 -3.66 -6.76
C GLU A 215 -31.67 -2.41 -7.63
N ASP A 216 -32.04 -1.28 -7.02
CA ASP A 216 -32.18 0.01 -7.71
C ASP A 216 -30.81 0.60 -8.13
N ALA A 217 -29.75 0.37 -7.34
CA ALA A 217 -28.40 0.81 -7.67
C ALA A 217 -27.80 0.06 -8.88
N LEU A 218 -28.14 -1.22 -9.06
CA LEU A 218 -27.67 -2.01 -10.19
C LEU A 218 -28.36 -1.60 -11.50
N ALA A 219 -29.66 -1.28 -11.44
CA ALA A 219 -30.44 -0.85 -12.60
C ALA A 219 -30.02 0.53 -13.12
N ALA A 220 -29.60 1.45 -12.24
CA ALA A 220 -29.11 2.76 -12.64
C ALA A 220 -27.77 2.70 -13.40
N LEU A 221 -26.86 1.80 -12.99
CA LEU A 221 -25.57 1.59 -13.65
C LEU A 221 -25.70 0.98 -15.06
N GLU A 222 -26.68 0.10 -15.29
CA GLU A 222 -26.95 -0.44 -16.64
C GLU A 222 -27.53 0.62 -17.59
N ALA A 223 -28.21 1.64 -17.07
CA ALA A 223 -28.80 2.71 -17.87
C ALA A 223 -27.79 3.80 -18.30
N GLU A 224 -26.67 3.96 -17.60
CA GLU A 224 -25.63 4.96 -17.93
C GLU A 224 -24.62 4.45 -18.97
N LEU A 225 -24.61 3.14 -19.25
CA LEU A 225 -23.72 2.50 -20.22
C LEU A 225 -24.38 2.24 -21.60
N ALA A 226 -25.64 2.67 -21.79
CA ALA A 226 -26.40 2.57 -23.04
C ALA A 226 -26.57 3.95 -23.71
#